data_AF-A0A545TFR2-F1
#
_entry.id   AF-A0A545TFR2-F1
#
_cell.length_a   1.000
_cell.length_b   1.000
_cell.length_c   1.000
_cell.angle_alpha   90.00
_cell.angle_beta   90.00
_cell.angle_gamma   90.00
#
_symmetry.space_group_name_H-M   'P 1'
#
loop_
_entity.id
_entity.type
_entity.pdbx_description
1 polymer ?
#
loop_
_entity_poly.entity_id
_entity_poly.type
_entity_poly.pdbx_seq_one_letter_code
_entity_poly.pdbx_strand_id
1 'polypeptide(L)'
;MNKKLYEAASTLDDTALREDLGAFFGSIMGTLNHILVADILWLQRFIQHPADYRSLDYVSGLDKPASLRQLLYPTVGELAAVRTKMDEAIIRLCEEAREEDFEYSFSYQNTRGEAFTKRFGFLVQHVFNHQTHHRGQATTLLYQKGIDIGVTDLPAITPAA
;
A
#
# COMPACT_ATOMS: atom_id res chain seq x y z
N MET A 1 4.56 -1.68 -10.19
CA MET A 1 3.79 -0.42 -10.34
C MET A 1 4.27 0.69 -9.40
N ASN A 2 4.47 0.42 -8.10
CA ASN A 2 4.95 1.44 -7.14
C ASN A 2 6.15 2.23 -7.66
N LYS A 3 7.24 1.56 -8.07
CA LYS A 3 8.43 2.24 -8.63
C LYS A 3 8.08 3.31 -9.69
N LYS A 4 7.30 2.95 -10.72
CA LYS A 4 6.85 3.89 -11.77
C LYS A 4 6.07 5.09 -11.21
N LEU A 5 5.16 4.86 -10.26
CA LEU A 5 4.38 5.93 -9.63
C LEU A 5 5.26 6.93 -8.88
N TYR A 6 6.22 6.43 -8.11
CA TYR A 6 7.12 7.29 -7.33
C TYR A 6 8.13 8.02 -8.22
N GLU A 7 8.63 7.37 -9.27
CA GLU A 7 9.46 8.02 -10.30
C GLU A 7 8.70 9.16 -10.99
N ALA A 8 7.47 8.90 -11.42
CA ALA A 8 6.59 9.91 -12.03
C ALA A 8 6.24 11.06 -11.07
N ALA A 9 5.89 10.74 -9.82
CA ALA A 9 5.60 11.77 -8.82
C ALA A 9 6.85 12.63 -8.51
N SER A 10 8.05 12.06 -8.59
CA SER A 10 9.30 12.78 -8.32
C SER A 10 9.67 13.81 -9.39
N THR A 11 8.98 13.84 -10.54
CA THR A 11 9.18 14.89 -11.57
C THR A 11 8.34 16.13 -11.33
N LEU A 12 7.41 16.10 -10.36
CA LEU A 12 6.54 17.22 -10.00
C LEU A 12 7.13 18.01 -8.83
N ASP A 13 6.85 19.31 -8.78
CA ASP A 13 7.17 20.11 -7.60
C ASP A 13 6.19 19.83 -6.44
N ASP A 14 6.55 20.30 -5.24
CA ASP A 14 5.75 20.08 -4.03
C ASP A 14 4.35 20.70 -4.12
N THR A 15 4.19 21.80 -4.88
CA THR A 15 2.88 22.45 -5.06
C THR A 15 1.95 21.56 -5.87
N ALA A 16 2.42 21.07 -7.01
CA ALA A 16 1.66 20.16 -7.88
C ALA A 16 1.35 18.82 -7.17
N LEU A 17 2.27 18.33 -6.35
CA LEU A 17 2.09 17.09 -5.58
C LEU A 17 1.02 17.19 -4.48
N ARG A 18 0.81 18.38 -3.92
CA ARG A 18 -0.13 18.65 -2.83
C ARG A 18 -1.46 19.24 -3.29
N GLU A 19 -1.55 19.69 -4.53
CA GLU A 19 -2.76 20.25 -5.10
C GLU A 19 -3.95 19.28 -4.95
N ASP A 20 -5.09 19.81 -4.49
CA ASP A 20 -6.32 19.05 -4.42
C ASP A 20 -6.90 18.86 -5.83
N LEU A 21 -6.95 17.60 -6.26
CA LEU A 21 -7.42 17.16 -7.57
C LEU A 21 -8.73 16.37 -7.46
N GLY A 22 -9.43 16.46 -6.32
CA GLY A 22 -10.74 15.84 -6.11
C GLY A 22 -10.70 14.32 -5.89
N ALA A 23 -9.54 13.75 -5.52
CA ALA A 23 -9.45 12.35 -5.10
C ALA A 23 -9.94 12.15 -3.65
N PHE A 24 -10.17 10.90 -3.23
CA PHE A 24 -10.58 10.60 -1.84
C PHE A 24 -9.62 11.15 -0.77
N PHE A 25 -8.34 11.26 -1.13
CA PHE A 25 -7.25 11.81 -0.32
C PHE A 25 -6.74 13.16 -0.84
N GLY A 26 -7.55 13.84 -1.66
CA GLY A 26 -7.29 15.17 -2.22
C GLY A 26 -6.26 15.16 -3.34
N SER A 27 -5.02 14.82 -3.00
CA SER A 27 -3.84 15.03 -3.85
C SER A 27 -3.07 13.75 -4.18
N ILE A 28 -2.04 13.88 -5.04
CA ILE A 28 -1.09 12.80 -5.34
C ILE A 28 -0.40 12.37 -4.04
N MET A 29 0.14 13.33 -3.26
CA MET A 29 0.82 13.00 -2.00
C MET A 29 -0.11 12.41 -0.95
N GLY A 30 -1.36 12.89 -0.86
CA GLY A 30 -2.35 12.29 0.03
C GLY A 30 -2.66 10.84 -0.35
N THR A 31 -2.80 10.56 -1.65
CA THR A 31 -3.10 9.21 -2.16
C THR A 31 -1.93 8.25 -1.94
N LEU A 32 -0.70 8.68 -2.22
CA LEU A 32 0.49 7.83 -2.01
C LEU A 32 0.75 7.55 -0.52
N ASN A 33 0.57 8.55 0.36
CA ASN A 33 0.64 8.35 1.81
C ASN A 33 -0.45 7.40 2.29
N HIS A 34 -1.68 7.52 1.76
CA HIS A 34 -2.77 6.64 2.14
C HIS A 34 -2.48 5.16 1.86
N ILE A 35 -1.88 4.86 0.69
CA ILE A 35 -1.48 3.49 0.36
C ILE A 35 -0.53 2.94 1.43
N LEU A 36 0.46 3.74 1.86
CA LEU A 36 1.39 3.32 2.92
C LEU A 36 0.69 3.19 4.30
N VAL A 37 -0.20 4.12 4.65
CA VAL A 37 -1.00 4.06 5.88
C VAL A 37 -1.81 2.76 5.93
N ALA A 38 -2.50 2.42 4.84
CA ALA A 38 -3.31 1.22 4.76
C ALA A 38 -2.47 -0.06 4.86
N ASP A 39 -1.31 -0.09 4.19
CA ASP A 39 -0.36 -1.21 4.28
C ASP A 39 0.12 -1.41 5.73
N ILE A 40 0.55 -0.34 6.42
CA ILE A 40 0.97 -0.44 7.84
C ILE A 40 -0.16 -1.02 8.69
N LEU A 41 -1.37 -0.47 8.58
CA LEU A 41 -2.51 -0.91 9.39
C LEU A 41 -2.89 -2.37 9.16
N TRP A 42 -2.82 -2.86 7.92
CA TRP A 42 -3.14 -4.25 7.61
C TRP A 42 -2.02 -5.20 8.00
N LEU A 43 -0.77 -4.87 7.65
CA LEU A 43 0.36 -5.73 7.98
C LEU A 43 0.61 -5.79 9.48
N GLN A 44 0.37 -4.72 10.25
CA GLN A 44 0.40 -4.76 11.71
C GLN A 44 -0.66 -5.70 12.30
N ARG A 45 -1.82 -5.86 11.65
CA ARG A 45 -2.78 -6.89 12.06
C ARG A 45 -2.19 -8.27 11.79
N PHE A 46 -1.62 -8.49 10.60
CA PHE A 46 -1.10 -9.79 10.18
C PHE A 46 0.06 -10.30 11.06
N ILE A 47 0.74 -9.45 11.81
CA ILE A 47 1.70 -9.85 12.87
C ILE A 47 1.05 -10.82 13.88
N GLN A 48 -0.25 -10.71 14.13
CA GLN A 48 -0.96 -11.60 15.07
C GLN A 48 -1.28 -12.99 14.48
N HIS A 49 -0.89 -13.26 13.22
CA HIS A 49 -1.08 -14.56 12.61
C HIS A 49 -0.13 -15.59 13.26
N PRO A 50 -0.59 -16.81 13.58
CA PRO A 50 0.24 -17.80 14.28
C PRO A 50 1.42 -18.33 13.46
N ALA A 51 1.45 -18.07 12.15
CA ALA A 51 2.58 -18.40 11.28
C ALA A 51 3.85 -17.58 11.59
N ASP A 52 3.72 -16.48 12.35
CA ASP A 52 4.85 -15.67 12.84
C ASP A 52 5.81 -15.21 11.72
N TYR A 53 5.26 -14.45 10.77
CA TYR A 53 5.97 -13.97 9.59
C TYR A 53 7.10 -13.00 9.95
N ARG A 54 8.35 -13.46 9.85
CA ARG A 54 9.56 -12.65 10.10
C ARG A 54 9.67 -11.46 9.16
N SER A 55 9.13 -11.58 7.95
CA SER A 55 9.00 -10.48 6.98
C SER A 55 8.29 -9.25 7.55
N LEU A 56 7.46 -9.40 8.58
CA LEU A 56 6.72 -8.32 9.23
C LEU A 56 7.46 -7.65 10.40
N ASP A 57 8.66 -8.10 10.76
CA ASP A 57 9.49 -7.50 11.82
C ASP A 57 9.71 -5.99 11.57
N TYR A 58 9.98 -5.61 10.32
CA TYR A 58 10.12 -4.21 9.92
C TYR A 58 8.87 -3.39 10.24
N VAL A 59 7.68 -3.96 10.02
CA VAL A 59 6.39 -3.28 10.20
C VAL A 59 6.03 -3.18 11.68
N SER A 60 6.46 -4.15 12.50
CA SER A 60 6.21 -4.15 13.95
C SER A 60 6.82 -2.94 14.66
N GLY A 61 7.95 -2.43 14.16
CA GLY A 61 8.63 -1.25 14.69
C GLY A 61 8.09 0.09 14.18
N LEU A 62 7.09 0.09 13.30
CA LEU A 62 6.49 1.32 12.78
C LEU A 62 5.39 1.84 13.71
N ASP A 63 5.29 3.16 13.84
CA ASP A 63 4.17 3.78 14.54
C ASP A 63 2.85 3.48 13.84
N LYS A 64 1.83 3.15 14.63
CA LYS A 64 0.48 2.99 14.10
C LYS A 64 -0.05 4.34 13.61
N PRO A 65 -0.50 4.45 12.35
CA PRO A 65 -1.08 5.69 11.85
C PRO A 65 -2.29 6.13 12.67
N ALA A 66 -2.36 7.42 13.00
CA ALA A 66 -3.45 8.02 13.77
C ALA A 66 -4.73 8.22 12.93
N SER A 67 -4.60 8.27 11.60
CA SER A 67 -5.69 8.50 10.67
C SER A 67 -5.39 7.92 9.29
N LEU A 68 -6.42 7.51 8.55
CA LEU A 68 -6.31 7.09 7.15
C LEU A 68 -5.81 8.19 6.21
N ARG A 69 -5.90 9.46 6.65
CA ARG A 69 -5.46 10.66 5.92
C ARG A 69 -4.12 11.21 6.41
N GLN A 70 -3.44 10.52 7.33
CA GLN A 70 -2.17 10.99 7.85
C GLN A 70 -1.13 11.07 6.72
N LEU A 71 -0.49 12.22 6.58
CA LEU A 71 0.72 12.37 5.79
C LEU A 71 1.89 11.88 6.65
N LEU A 72 2.22 10.59 6.53
CA LEU A 72 3.32 9.96 7.27
C LEU A 72 4.67 10.58 6.88
N TYR A 73 4.84 10.86 5.59
CA TYR A 73 6.04 11.46 5.05
C TYR A 73 5.68 12.67 4.18
N PRO A 74 6.21 13.85 4.48
CA PRO A 74 5.83 15.08 3.81
C PRO A 74 6.41 15.17 2.40
N THR A 75 7.53 14.52 2.10
CA THR A 75 8.14 14.56 0.77
C THR A 75 8.01 13.25 0.01
N VAL A 76 7.98 13.33 -1.33
CA VAL A 76 7.94 12.12 -2.19
C VAL A 76 9.19 11.26 -2.03
N GLY A 77 10.36 11.87 -1.78
CA GLY A 77 11.63 11.15 -1.60
C GLY A 77 11.64 10.31 -0.33
N GLU A 78 11.21 10.88 0.80
CA GLU A 78 11.08 10.13 2.06
C GLU A 78 10.04 9.01 1.93
N LEU A 79 8.90 9.32 1.32
CA LEU A 79 7.84 8.34 1.09
C LEU A 79 8.31 7.20 0.17
N ALA A 80 9.09 7.50 -0.87
CA ALA A 80 9.68 6.51 -1.78
C ALA A 80 10.61 5.56 -1.04
N ALA A 81 11.51 6.09 -0.19
CA ALA A 81 12.45 5.28 0.56
C ALA A 81 11.74 4.28 1.50
N VAL A 82 10.65 4.71 2.13
CA VAL A 82 9.85 3.86 3.03
C VAL A 82 9.00 2.88 2.24
N ARG A 83 8.46 3.31 1.09
CA ARG A 83 7.74 2.45 0.15
C ARG A 83 8.60 1.27 -0.31
N THR A 84 9.87 1.50 -0.63
CA THR A 84 10.79 0.42 -1.02
C THR A 84 10.92 -0.63 0.07
N LYS A 85 11.14 -0.22 1.32
CA LYS A 85 11.21 -1.15 2.46
C LYS A 85 9.90 -1.90 2.69
N MET A 86 8.76 -1.22 2.53
CA MET A 86 7.44 -1.83 2.64
C MET A 86 7.19 -2.84 1.50
N ASP A 87 7.62 -2.53 0.27
CA ASP A 87 7.53 -3.45 -0.87
C ASP A 87 8.36 -4.71 -0.62
N GLU A 88 9.58 -4.58 -0.09
CA GLU A 88 10.40 -5.73 0.30
C GLU A 88 9.75 -6.58 1.39
N ALA A 89 9.13 -5.97 2.40
CA ALA A 89 8.41 -6.70 3.44
C ALA A 89 7.21 -7.48 2.86
N ILE A 90 6.45 -6.88 1.95
CA ILE A 90 5.31 -7.56 1.29
C ILE A 90 5.80 -8.70 0.38
N ILE A 91 6.88 -8.49 -0.38
CA ILE A 91 7.46 -9.55 -1.23
C ILE A 91 7.90 -10.73 -0.36
N ARG A 92 8.64 -10.48 0.73
CA ARG A 92 9.07 -11.54 1.65
C ARG A 92 7.90 -12.22 2.35
N LEU A 93 6.84 -11.49 2.70
CA LEU A 93 5.62 -12.09 3.24
C LEU A 93 5.01 -13.08 2.24
N CYS A 94 4.95 -12.73 0.95
CA CYS A 94 4.47 -13.64 -0.08
C CYS A 94 5.37 -14.86 -0.28
N GLU A 95 6.68 -14.74 -0.06
CA GLU A 95 7.63 -15.85 -0.11
C GLU A 95 7.56 -16.76 1.13
N GLU A 96 7.24 -16.20 2.30
CA GLU A 96 7.11 -16.93 3.56
C GLU A 96 5.76 -17.66 3.69
N ALA A 97 4.69 -17.10 3.12
CA ALA A 97 3.33 -17.61 3.25
C ALA A 97 3.15 -18.99 2.59
N ARG A 98 2.44 -19.88 3.29
CA ARG A 98 2.07 -21.23 2.84
C ARG A 98 0.58 -21.29 2.50
N GLU A 99 0.20 -22.27 1.70
CA GLU A 99 -1.19 -22.45 1.28
C GLU A 99 -2.16 -22.57 2.48
N GLU A 100 -1.76 -23.32 3.50
CA GLU A 100 -2.53 -23.52 4.74
C GLU A 100 -2.76 -22.23 5.54
N ASP A 101 -1.87 -21.24 5.41
CA ASP A 101 -2.02 -19.96 6.12
C ASP A 101 -3.25 -19.20 5.62
N PHE A 102 -3.55 -19.28 4.33
CA PHE A 102 -4.68 -18.56 3.74
C PHE A 102 -6.05 -19.09 4.19
N GLU A 103 -6.10 -20.33 4.67
CA GLU A 103 -7.30 -20.96 5.22
C GLU A 103 -7.57 -20.57 6.69
N TYR A 104 -6.58 -20.00 7.37
CA TYR A 104 -6.68 -19.65 8.78
C TYR A 104 -7.83 -18.65 9.05
N SER A 105 -8.61 -18.94 10.09
CA SER A 105 -9.68 -18.07 10.57
C SER A 105 -9.09 -16.93 11.41
N PHE A 106 -8.83 -15.80 10.76
CA PHE A 106 -8.13 -14.67 11.33
C PHE A 106 -9.08 -13.67 11.99
N SER A 107 -8.89 -13.43 13.29
CA SER A 107 -9.66 -12.46 14.06
C SER A 107 -8.90 -11.16 14.25
N TYR A 108 -9.53 -10.02 14.00
CA TYR A 108 -8.93 -8.70 14.15
C TYR A 108 -9.95 -7.64 14.53
N GLN A 109 -9.46 -6.46 14.95
CA GLN A 109 -10.29 -5.27 15.12
C GLN A 109 -9.98 -4.22 14.05
N ASN A 110 -11.01 -3.57 13.54
CA ASN A 110 -10.82 -2.41 12.67
C ASN A 110 -10.41 -1.16 13.47
N THR A 111 -10.23 -0.03 12.80
CA THR A 111 -9.84 1.23 13.45
C THR A 111 -10.91 1.83 14.37
N ARG A 112 -12.16 1.33 14.30
CA ARG A 112 -13.28 1.70 15.19
C ARG A 112 -13.42 0.74 16.39
N GLY A 113 -12.54 -0.26 16.52
CA GLY A 113 -12.61 -1.28 17.56
C GLY A 113 -13.63 -2.39 17.30
N GLU A 114 -14.27 -2.42 16.12
CA GLU A 114 -15.23 -3.47 15.76
C GLU A 114 -14.47 -4.75 15.43
N ALA A 115 -14.90 -5.86 16.01
CA ALA A 115 -14.27 -7.17 15.82
C ALA A 115 -14.79 -7.88 14.56
N PHE A 116 -13.88 -8.51 13.83
CA PHE A 116 -14.16 -9.30 12.64
C PHE A 116 -13.37 -10.60 12.68
N THR A 117 -13.96 -11.66 12.13
CA THR A 117 -13.28 -12.92 11.85
C THR A 117 -13.49 -13.27 10.38
N LYS A 118 -12.39 -13.49 9.65
CA LYS A 118 -12.38 -13.77 8.20
C LYS A 118 -11.27 -14.77 7.87
N ARG A 119 -11.40 -15.53 6.78
CA ARG A 119 -10.28 -16.31 6.24
C ARG A 119 -9.15 -15.37 5.83
N PHE A 120 -7.92 -15.70 6.23
CA PHE A 120 -6.74 -14.86 6.01
C PHE A 120 -6.53 -14.54 4.52
N GLY A 121 -6.74 -15.51 3.63
CA GLY A 121 -6.63 -15.31 2.19
C GLY A 121 -7.49 -14.17 1.64
N PHE A 122 -8.71 -13.98 2.15
CA PHE A 122 -9.56 -12.86 1.73
C PHE A 122 -9.03 -11.51 2.22
N LEU A 123 -8.35 -11.47 3.36
CA LEU A 123 -7.73 -10.25 3.87
C LEU A 123 -6.48 -9.89 3.06
N VAL A 124 -5.67 -10.88 2.69
CA VAL A 124 -4.53 -10.70 1.77
C VAL A 124 -5.01 -10.19 0.41
N GLN A 125 -6.06 -10.81 -0.16
CA GLN A 125 -6.68 -10.33 -1.39
C GLN A 125 -7.19 -8.88 -1.26
N HIS A 126 -7.81 -8.54 -0.13
CA HIS A 126 -8.25 -7.17 0.14
C HIS A 126 -7.10 -6.17 0.10
N VAL A 127 -5.94 -6.48 0.70
CA VAL A 127 -4.75 -5.60 0.67
C VAL A 127 -4.32 -5.33 -0.78
N PHE A 128 -4.16 -6.36 -1.60
CA PHE A 128 -3.75 -6.18 -3.00
C PHE A 128 -4.81 -5.43 -3.83
N ASN A 129 -6.09 -5.74 -3.63
CA ASN A 129 -7.18 -5.02 -4.31
C ASN A 129 -7.25 -3.54 -3.90
N HIS A 130 -7.10 -3.25 -2.61
CA HIS A 130 -7.04 -1.89 -2.07
C HIS A 130 -5.89 -1.10 -2.68
N GLN A 131 -4.70 -1.70 -2.76
CA GLN A 131 -3.56 -1.07 -3.42
C GLN A 131 -3.85 -0.81 -4.91
N THR A 132 -4.38 -1.79 -5.65
CA THR A 132 -4.73 -1.61 -7.08
C THR A 132 -5.72 -0.46 -7.27
N HIS A 133 -6.75 -0.37 -6.43
CA HIS A 133 -7.74 0.70 -6.47
C HIS A 133 -7.08 2.08 -6.31
N HIS A 134 -6.29 2.30 -5.25
CA HIS A 134 -5.68 3.61 -4.99
C HIS A 134 -4.51 3.93 -5.93
N ARG A 135 -3.78 2.91 -6.43
CA ARG A 135 -2.80 3.12 -7.49
C ARG A 135 -3.48 3.61 -8.77
N GLY A 136 -4.66 3.11 -9.13
CA GLY A 136 -5.45 3.62 -10.26
C GLY A 136 -5.92 5.07 -10.07
N GLN A 137 -6.15 5.49 -8.83
CA GLN A 137 -6.39 6.91 -8.55
C GLN A 137 -5.11 7.72 -8.77
N ALA A 138 -3.98 7.26 -8.23
CA ALA A 138 -2.69 7.93 -8.41
C ALA A 138 -2.30 8.06 -9.89
N THR A 139 -2.55 7.03 -10.72
CA THR A 139 -2.32 7.13 -12.17
C THR A 139 -3.16 8.22 -12.81
N THR A 140 -4.44 8.31 -12.43
CA THR A 140 -5.37 9.32 -12.94
C THR A 140 -4.90 10.73 -12.57
N LEU A 141 -4.47 10.92 -11.32
CA LEU A 141 -3.97 12.21 -10.83
C LEU A 141 -2.66 12.64 -11.52
N LEU A 142 -1.74 11.70 -11.73
CA LEU A 142 -0.50 11.96 -12.49
C LEU A 142 -0.83 12.31 -13.95
N TYR A 143 -1.77 11.60 -14.57
CA TYR A 143 -2.20 11.88 -15.94
C TYR A 143 -2.85 13.27 -16.08
N GLN A 144 -3.61 13.73 -15.08
CA GLN A 144 -4.14 15.10 -15.04
C GLN A 144 -3.02 16.17 -14.97
N LYS A 145 -1.84 15.80 -14.46
CA LYS A 145 -0.62 16.63 -14.48
C LYS A 145 0.23 16.43 -15.75
N GLY A 146 -0.30 15.73 -16.76
CA GLY A 146 0.39 15.45 -18.01
C GLY A 146 1.49 14.39 -17.89
N ILE A 147 1.53 13.62 -16.80
CA ILE A 147 2.51 12.57 -16.56
C ILE A 147 1.87 11.21 -16.84
N ASP A 148 2.28 10.57 -17.93
CA ASP A 148 1.90 9.20 -18.24
C ASP A 148 2.89 8.21 -17.60
N ILE A 149 2.37 7.24 -16.84
CA ILE A 149 3.17 6.20 -16.19
C ILE A 149 3.32 4.93 -17.07
N GLY A 150 2.69 4.92 -18.24
CA GLY A 150 2.62 3.83 -19.18
C GLY A 150 1.66 2.72 -18.77
N VAL A 151 1.74 1.60 -19.50
CA VAL A 151 0.82 0.46 -19.35
C VAL A 151 0.88 -0.18 -17.96
N THR A 152 -0.30 -0.53 -17.45
CA THR A 152 -0.52 -1.20 -16.15
C THR A 152 -1.21 -2.56 -16.29
N ASP A 153 -1.65 -2.92 -17.50
CA ASP A 153 -2.30 -4.19 -17.80
C ASP A 153 -1.37 -5.37 -17.51
N LEU A 154 -1.83 -6.31 -16.68
CA LEU A 154 -1.03 -7.47 -16.26
C LEU A 154 -0.44 -8.24 -17.45
N PRO A 155 -1.21 -8.60 -18.51
CA PRO A 155 -0.65 -9.34 -19.65
C PRO A 155 0.53 -8.66 -20.34
N ALA A 156 0.64 -7.33 -20.26
CA ALA A 156 1.70 -6.57 -20.89
C ALA A 156 2.93 -6.38 -19.99
N ILE A 157 2.82 -6.61 -18.67
CA ILE A 157 3.90 -6.37 -17.70
C ILE A 157 4.36 -7.63 -16.96
N THR A 158 3.63 -8.73 -17.06
CA THR A 158 4.07 -10.03 -16.55
C THR A 158 5.04 -10.70 -17.53
N PRO A 159 6.11 -11.36 -17.05
CA PRO A 159 6.99 -12.13 -17.93
C PRO A 159 6.24 -13.17 -18.76
N ALA A 160 6.75 -13.44 -19.96
CA ALA A 160 6.28 -14.57 -20.76
C ALA A 160 6.55 -15.90 -20.02
N ALA A 161 5.73 -16.90 -20.32
CA ALA A 161 5.86 -18.26 -19.80
C ALA A 161 7.14 -18.95 -20.30
#